data_AF-A0A0F9T5C3-F1
#
_entry.id   AF-A0A0F9T5C3-F1
#
_cell.length_a   1.000
_cell.length_b   1.000
_cell.length_c   1.000
_cell.angle_alpha   90.00
_cell.angle_beta   90.00
_cell.angle_gamma   90.00
#
_symmetry.space_group_name_H-M   'P 1'
#
loop_
_entity.id
_entity.type
_entity.pdbx_description
1 polymer ?
#
loop_
_entity_poly.entity_id
_entity_poly.type
_entity_poly.pdbx_seq_one_letter_code
_entity_poly.pdbx_strand_id
1 'polypeptide(L)'
;MRPSKYSEDIPDKVVSFMKQGYSIEEICLELNVAKKTFYNWCKKHDELLHAKKRGTDFSLGWWMKNARENLENPKFNATLFYMNMRNRFGWADKKEIDHTTGGKPITIHVIPDEE
;
A
#
# COMPACT_ATOMS: atom_id res chain seq x y z
N MET A 1 10.43 8.87 26.65
CA MET A 1 10.51 9.56 25.34
C MET A 1 9.37 10.57 25.28
N ARG A 2 9.67 11.87 25.11
CA ARG A 2 8.63 12.91 24.99
C ARG A 2 7.97 12.75 23.61
N PRO A 3 6.63 12.71 23.48
CA PRO A 3 6.01 12.68 22.16
C PRO A 3 6.51 13.87 21.34
N SER A 4 7.08 13.63 20.16
CA SER A 4 7.36 14.72 19.24
C SER A 4 6.01 15.40 18.95
N LYS A 5 5.96 16.73 19.13
CA LYS A 5 4.74 17.48 18.87
C LYS A 5 4.55 17.56 17.35
N TYR A 6 3.29 17.56 16.91
CA TYR A 6 2.96 17.88 15.53
C TYR A 6 3.50 19.28 15.20
N SER A 7 4.05 19.43 14.00
CA SER A 7 4.51 20.70 13.43
C SER A 7 3.92 20.91 12.04
N GLU A 8 3.73 22.17 11.67
CA GLU A 8 3.03 22.58 10.43
C GLU A 8 3.77 22.15 9.16
N ASP A 9 5.06 21.84 9.24
CA ASP A 9 5.89 21.36 8.11
C ASP A 9 5.78 19.85 7.86
N ILE A 10 5.08 19.09 8.70
CA ILE A 10 4.92 17.63 8.55
C ILE A 10 4.25 17.24 7.23
N PRO A 11 3.17 17.90 6.75
CA PRO A 11 2.56 17.58 5.46
C PRO A 11 3.56 17.63 4.29
N ASP A 12 4.40 18.68 4.24
CA ASP A 12 5.41 18.85 3.20
C ASP A 12 6.50 17.78 3.28
N LYS A 13 6.98 17.46 4.49
CA LYS A 13 7.93 16.37 4.71
C LYS A 13 7.39 15.03 4.23
N VAL A 14 6.13 14.72 4.56
CA VAL A 14 5.47 13.47 4.14
C VAL A 14 5.45 13.36 2.62
N VAL A 15 5.05 14.43 1.91
CA VAL A 15 5.05 14.43 0.44
C VAL A 15 6.47 14.28 -0.12
N SER A 16 7.46 14.96 0.48
CA SER A 16 8.87 14.87 0.08
C SER A 16 9.44 13.45 0.20
N PHE A 17 9.18 12.76 1.31
CA PHE A 17 9.59 11.37 1.49
C PHE A 17 8.87 10.43 0.52
N MET A 18 7.56 10.61 0.32
CA MET A 18 6.81 9.75 -0.59
C MET A 18 7.19 9.94 -2.06
N LYS A 19 7.63 11.14 -2.48
CA LYS A 19 8.26 11.35 -3.80
C LYS A 19 9.52 10.50 -4.02
N GLN A 20 10.11 9.97 -2.95
CA GLN A 20 11.26 9.06 -2.98
C GLN A 20 10.85 7.59 -2.78
N GLY A 21 9.55 7.27 -2.82
CA GLY A 21 9.06 5.89 -2.71
C GLY A 21 8.84 5.38 -1.28
N TYR A 22 8.97 6.24 -0.27
CA TYR A 22 8.84 5.85 1.14
C TYR A 22 7.44 5.32 1.45
N SER A 23 7.40 4.36 2.37
CA SER A 23 6.20 3.86 3.04
C SER A 23 5.83 4.73 4.25
N ILE A 24 4.65 4.51 4.81
CA ILE A 24 4.23 5.21 6.05
C ILE A 24 5.13 4.78 7.21
N GLU A 25 5.54 3.52 7.24
CA GLU A 25 6.43 2.94 8.24
C GLU A 25 7.77 3.67 8.26
N GLU A 26 8.41 3.85 7.10
CA GLU A 26 9.67 4.59 6.98
C GLU A 26 9.48 6.05 7.42
N ILE A 27 8.40 6.71 6.97
CA ILE A 27 8.09 8.09 7.38
C ILE A 27 7.90 8.21 8.89
N CYS A 28 7.27 7.23 9.54
CA CYS A 28 7.11 7.23 10.99
C CYS A 28 8.46 7.13 11.71
N LEU A 29 9.41 6.37 11.18
CA LEU A 29 10.78 6.30 11.69
C LEU A 29 11.51 7.64 11.50
N GLU A 30 11.43 8.24 10.31
CA GLU A 30 12.03 9.56 10.01
C GLU A 30 11.47 10.67 10.91
N LEU A 31 10.17 10.65 11.18
CA LEU A 31 9.51 11.61 12.08
C LEU A 31 9.66 11.24 13.57
N ASN A 32 10.29 10.11 13.87
CA ASN A 32 10.46 9.55 15.21
C ASN A 32 9.12 9.48 15.99
N VAL A 33 8.10 8.90 15.36
CA VAL A 33 6.77 8.70 15.93
C VAL A 33 6.28 7.28 15.74
N ALA A 34 5.47 6.81 16.70
CA ALA A 34 4.71 5.58 16.49
C ALA A 34 3.68 5.78 15.37
N LYS A 35 3.43 4.72 14.58
CA LYS A 35 2.41 4.71 13.52
C LYS A 35 1.04 5.19 13.99
N LYS A 36 0.62 4.78 15.20
CA LYS A 36 -0.64 5.24 15.83
C LYS A 36 -0.69 6.76 15.98
N THR A 37 0.42 7.40 16.37
CA THR A 37 0.52 8.85 16.49
C THR A 37 0.33 9.54 15.15
N PHE A 38 1.01 9.05 14.09
CA PHE A 38 0.86 9.59 12.74
C PHE A 38 -0.60 9.54 12.25
N TYR A 39 -1.28 8.40 12.42
CA TYR A 39 -2.70 8.29 12.05
C TYR A 39 -3.62 9.14 12.92
N ASN A 40 -3.30 9.33 14.20
CA ASN A 40 -4.04 10.26 15.04
C ASN A 40 -3.88 11.71 14.57
N TRP A 41 -2.71 12.10 14.06
CA TRP A 41 -2.52 13.41 13.44
C TRP A 41 -3.32 13.56 12.15
N CYS A 42 -3.34 12.54 11.29
CA CYS A 42 -4.16 12.56 10.07
C CYS A 42 -5.66 12.77 10.38
N LYS A 43 -6.17 12.30 11.52
CA LYS A 43 -7.57 12.51 11.94
C LYS A 43 -7.85 13.93 12.43
N LYS A 44 -6.82 14.65 12.87
CA LYS A 44 -6.93 16.00 13.48
C LYS A 44 -6.53 17.12 12.52
N HIS A 45 -5.76 16.80 11.49
CA HIS A 45 -5.17 17.75 10.57
C HIS A 45 -5.46 17.31 9.13
N ASP A 46 -6.46 17.93 8.51
CA ASP A 46 -6.91 17.57 7.15
C ASP A 46 -5.80 17.74 6.12
N GLU A 47 -4.96 18.77 6.27
CA GLU A 47 -3.81 19.00 5.39
C GLU A 47 -2.84 17.80 5.38
N LEU A 48 -2.53 17.23 6.55
CA LEU A 48 -1.72 16.02 6.62
C LEU A 48 -2.42 14.82 5.97
N LEU A 49 -3.75 14.69 6.15
CA LEU A 49 -4.51 13.62 5.51
C LEU A 49 -4.45 13.75 3.97
N HIS A 50 -4.60 14.96 3.43
CA HIS A 50 -4.48 15.25 2.01
C HIS A 50 -3.06 15.00 1.50
N ALA A 51 -2.05 15.44 2.24
CA ALA A 51 -0.65 15.20 1.95
C ALA A 51 -0.32 13.70 1.91
N LYS A 52 -0.85 12.91 2.85
CA LYS A 52 -0.71 11.45 2.86
C LYS A 52 -1.35 10.82 1.62
N LYS A 53 -2.57 11.24 1.24
CA LYS A 53 -3.27 10.73 0.05
C LYS A 53 -2.47 11.02 -1.22
N ARG A 54 -2.19 12.31 -1.48
CA ARG A 54 -1.41 12.75 -2.64
C ARG A 54 0.01 12.17 -2.67
N GLY A 55 0.64 12.08 -1.50
CA GLY A 55 1.95 11.46 -1.34
C GLY A 55 1.92 9.98 -1.73
N THR A 56 0.85 9.25 -1.41
CA THR A 56 0.73 7.84 -1.79
C THR A 56 0.79 7.66 -3.30
N ASP A 57 0.16 8.57 -4.07
CA ASP A 57 0.24 8.59 -5.53
C ASP A 57 1.67 8.88 -6.03
N PHE A 58 2.40 9.80 -5.37
CA PHE A 58 3.82 10.04 -5.68
C PHE A 58 4.69 8.81 -5.40
N SER A 59 4.44 8.11 -4.29
CA SER A 59 5.16 6.88 -3.93
C SER A 59 4.90 5.80 -4.96
N LEU A 60 3.63 5.60 -5.36
CA LEU A 60 3.26 4.70 -6.45
C LEU A 60 4.01 5.06 -7.74
N GLY A 61 4.00 6.34 -8.13
CA GLY A 61 4.70 6.83 -9.31
C GLY A 61 6.20 6.58 -9.27
N TRP A 62 6.84 6.74 -8.10
CA TRP A 62 8.26 6.44 -7.90
C TRP A 62 8.55 4.95 -8.13
N TRP A 63 7.76 4.05 -7.54
CA TRP A 63 7.93 2.61 -7.74
C TRP A 63 7.70 2.19 -9.20
N MET A 64 6.65 2.72 -9.83
CA MET A 64 6.36 2.46 -11.25
C MET A 64 7.46 2.99 -12.17
N LYS A 65 8.02 4.16 -11.88
CA LYS A 65 9.16 4.72 -12.61
C LYS A 65 10.36 3.78 -12.55
N ASN A 66 10.72 3.31 -11.34
CA ASN A 66 11.83 2.38 -11.16
C ASN A 66 11.65 1.10 -11.97
N ALA A 67 10.45 0.50 -11.98
CA ALA A 67 10.18 -0.67 -12.80
C ALA A 67 10.27 -0.38 -14.30
N ARG A 68 9.65 0.71 -14.77
CA ARG A 68 9.67 1.12 -16.18
C ARG A 68 11.09 1.37 -16.69
N GLU A 69 11.95 1.97 -15.88
CA GLU A 69 13.34 2.28 -16.25
C GLU A 69 14.28 1.07 -16.16
N ASN A 70 13.82 -0.04 -15.56
CA ASN A 70 14.59 -1.27 -15.41
C ASN A 70 13.99 -2.46 -16.17
N LEU A 71 13.11 -2.24 -17.15
CA LEU A 71 12.44 -3.29 -17.91
C LEU A 71 13.41 -4.28 -18.58
N GLU A 72 14.51 -3.76 -19.11
CA GLU A 72 15.53 -4.57 -19.81
C GLU A 72 16.68 -5.00 -18.88
N ASN A 73 16.63 -4.62 -17.59
CA ASN A 73 17.68 -4.94 -16.64
C ASN A 73 17.50 -6.36 -16.07
N PRO A 74 18.33 -7.35 -16.43
CA PRO A 74 18.18 -8.72 -15.95
C PRO A 74 18.44 -8.86 -14.44
N LYS A 75 19.03 -7.85 -13.79
CA LYS A 75 19.26 -7.82 -12.34
C LYS A 75 18.11 -7.18 -11.57
N PHE A 76 17.09 -6.64 -12.24
CA PHE A 76 15.93 -6.07 -11.57
C PHE A 76 15.12 -7.16 -10.88
N ASN A 77 14.84 -6.97 -9.58
CA ASN A 77 14.07 -7.94 -8.81
C ASN A 77 12.56 -7.72 -9.05
N ALA A 78 12.05 -8.28 -10.15
CA ALA A 78 10.65 -8.18 -10.54
C ALA A 78 9.69 -8.76 -9.48
N THR A 79 10.10 -9.83 -8.80
CA THR A 79 9.31 -10.45 -7.71
C THR A 79 9.16 -9.51 -6.53
N LEU A 80 10.25 -8.88 -6.07
CA LEU A 80 10.21 -7.89 -4.99
C LEU A 80 9.32 -6.71 -5.37
N PHE A 81 9.48 -6.19 -6.60
CA PHE A 81 8.62 -5.13 -7.12
C PHE A 81 7.15 -5.56 -7.05
N TYR A 82 6.80 -6.69 -7.66
CA TYR A 82 5.43 -7.19 -7.69
C TYR A 82 4.84 -7.41 -6.28
N MET A 83 5.58 -8.02 -5.36
CA MET A 83 5.15 -8.19 -3.96
C MET A 83 4.93 -6.84 -3.26
N ASN A 84 5.83 -5.89 -3.47
CA ASN A 84 5.69 -4.53 -2.95
C ASN A 84 4.43 -3.85 -3.51
N MET A 85 4.18 -3.98 -4.82
CA MET A 85 3.01 -3.37 -5.45
C MET A 85 1.69 -3.94 -4.93
N ARG A 86 1.61 -5.27 -4.76
CA ARG A 86 0.44 -5.92 -4.16
C ARG A 86 0.18 -5.47 -2.74
N ASN A 87 1.21 -5.51 -1.89
CA ASN A 87 1.04 -5.30 -0.46
C ASN A 87 0.86 -3.81 -0.09
N ARG A 88 1.49 -2.89 -0.83
CA ARG A 88 1.42 -1.45 -0.52
C ARG A 88 0.37 -0.69 -1.33
N PHE A 89 0.12 -1.10 -2.57
CA PHE A 89 -0.75 -0.38 -3.49
C PHE A 89 -1.98 -1.18 -3.92
N GLY A 90 -2.20 -2.36 -3.31
CA GLY A 90 -3.42 -3.14 -3.51
C GLY A 90 -3.55 -3.75 -4.90
N TRP A 91 -2.45 -3.90 -5.64
CA TRP A 91 -2.48 -4.63 -6.91
C TRP A 91 -2.90 -6.07 -6.66
N ALA A 92 -3.71 -6.61 -7.57
CA ALA A 92 -4.15 -7.98 -7.54
C ALA A 92 -4.33 -8.48 -8.97
N ASP A 93 -3.98 -9.75 -9.21
CA ASP A 93 -4.22 -10.35 -10.52
C ASP A 93 -5.71 -10.56 -10.72
N LYS A 94 -6.19 -10.29 -11.94
CA LYS A 94 -7.54 -10.64 -12.34
C LYS A 94 -7.68 -12.17 -12.29
N LYS A 95 -8.72 -12.66 -11.62
CA LYS A 95 -9.08 -14.08 -11.62
C LYS A 95 -10.31 -14.29 -12.48
N GLU A 96 -10.20 -15.14 -13.48
CA GLU A 96 -11.36 -15.69 -14.20
C GLU A 96 -11.55 -17.12 -13.70
N ILE A 97 -12.56 -17.32 -12.87
CA ILE A 97 -12.86 -18.61 -12.25
C ILE A 97 -14.10 -19.16 -12.93
N ASP A 98 -13.94 -20.28 -13.62
CA ASP A 98 -15.07 -21.08 -14.04
C ASP A 98 -15.58 -21.88 -12.83
N HIS A 99 -16.80 -21.59 -12.41
CA HIS A 99 -17.47 -22.31 -11.32
C HIS A 99 -18.21 -23.56 -11.81
N THR A 100 -18.06 -23.95 -13.07
CA THR A 100 -18.65 -25.17 -13.62
C THR A 100 -17.64 -26.32 -13.64
N THR A 101 -18.13 -27.56 -13.64
CA THR A 101 -17.28 -28.73 -13.88
C THR A 101 -17.17 -28.98 -15.39
N GLY A 102 -16.50 -28.06 -16.10
CA GLY A 102 -16.36 -28.12 -17.56
C GLY A 102 -17.67 -27.84 -18.30
N GLY A 103 -18.35 -26.74 -17.96
CA GLY A 103 -19.63 -26.33 -18.54
C GLY A 103 -20.86 -27.02 -17.93
N LYS A 104 -20.68 -27.91 -16.95
CA LYS A 104 -21.76 -28.65 -16.30
C LYS A 104 -22.21 -27.99 -14.98
N PRO A 105 -23.51 -28.07 -14.63
CA PRO A 105 -24.01 -27.56 -13.36
C PRO A 105 -23.31 -28.18 -12.15
N ILE A 106 -23.08 -27.37 -11.11
CA ILE A 106 -22.57 -27.86 -9.82
C ILE A 106 -23.68 -28.68 -9.15
N THR A 107 -23.35 -29.91 -8.75
CA THR A 107 -24.26 -30.75 -7.94
C THR A 107 -23.90 -30.56 -6.47
N ILE A 108 -24.86 -30.09 -5.67
CA ILE A 108 -24.70 -29.89 -4.22
C ILE A 108 -25.46 -31.02 -3.51
N HIS A 109 -24.76 -31.81 -2.71
CA HIS A 109 -25.35 -32.79 -1.80
C HIS A 109 -25.39 -32.21 -0.39
N VAL A 110 -26.58 -31.93 0.12
CA VAL A 110 -26.77 -31.46 1.50
C VAL A 110 -26.99 -32.68 2.39
N ILE A 111 -26.17 -32.83 3.43
CA ILE A 111 -26.34 -33.86 4.46
C ILE A 111 -27.04 -33.18 5.64
N PRO A 112 -28.20 -33.68 6.11
CA PRO A 112 -28.88 -33.12 7.27
C PRO A 112 -28.08 -33.36 8.55
N ASP A 113 -28.15 -32.41 9.48
CA ASP A 113 -27.58 -32.57 10.83
C ASP A 113 -28.35 -33.65 11.59
N GLU A 114 -27.63 -34.51 12.33
CA GLU A 114 -28.24 -35.51 13.22
C GLU A 114 -28.79 -34.80 14.48
N GLU A 115 -30.08 -35.01 14.80
CA GLU A 115 -30.74 -34.52 16.03
C GLU A 115 -30.25 -35.24 17.30
#